data_AF-A0A921Q3B5-F1
#
_entry.id   AF-A0A921Q3B5-F1
#
_cell.length_a   1.000
_cell.length_b   1.000
_cell.length_c   1.000
_cell.angle_alpha   90.00
_cell.angle_beta   90.00
_cell.angle_gamma   90.00
#
_symmetry.space_group_name_H-M   'P 1'
#
loop_
_entity.id
_entity.type
_entity.pdbx_description
1 polymer ?
#
loop_
_entity_poly.entity_id
_entity_poly.type
_entity_poly.pdbx_seq_one_letter_code
_entity_poly.pdbx_strand_id
1 'polypeptide(L)'
;MVSSGLNAVRVPVGWWIASGDNPPRPFVGGSLQFLDKAFSWGQKYNISVIVTLHAAPGSQNPYEHSATRDGSQEWGNTDANIAQTVQVIDFLAKRYANNTALLAIELLNEPLAPGANLSASVT
;
A
#
# COMPACT_ATOMS: atom_id res chain seq x y z
N MET A 1 15.75 -13.72 -9.14
CA MET A 1 14.77 -13.00 -10.00
C MET A 1 15.29 -12.88 -11.42
N VAL A 2 16.29 -12.04 -11.69
CA VAL A 2 16.83 -11.84 -13.05
C VAL A 2 17.34 -13.13 -13.70
N SER A 3 18.11 -13.95 -12.97
CA SER A 3 18.62 -15.24 -13.48
C SER A 3 17.53 -16.26 -13.83
N SER A 4 16.30 -16.04 -13.35
CA SER A 4 15.13 -16.87 -13.63
C SER A 4 14.22 -16.26 -14.71
N GLY A 5 14.64 -15.16 -15.36
CA GLY A 5 13.87 -14.46 -16.39
C GLY A 5 12.78 -13.53 -15.86
N LEU A 6 12.69 -13.31 -14.54
CA LEU A 6 11.71 -12.38 -13.94
C LEU A 6 12.19 -10.93 -14.09
N ASN A 7 11.28 -10.03 -14.48
CA ASN A 7 11.57 -8.63 -14.80
C ASN A 7 10.79 -7.62 -13.95
N ALA A 8 9.92 -8.06 -13.05
CA ALA A 8 9.15 -7.20 -12.15
C ALA A 8 8.94 -7.84 -10.77
N VAL A 9 8.68 -7.00 -9.78
CA VAL A 9 8.28 -7.39 -8.42
C VAL A 9 7.06 -6.59 -7.98
N ARG A 10 6.12 -7.26 -7.30
CA ARG A 10 5.01 -6.63 -6.59
C ARG A 10 5.35 -6.55 -5.11
N VAL A 11 5.37 -5.34 -4.54
CA VAL A 11 5.79 -5.09 -3.16
C VAL A 11 4.59 -4.61 -2.34
N PRO A 12 4.01 -5.48 -1.48
CA PRO A 12 2.90 -5.11 -0.61
C PRO A 12 3.35 -4.24 0.56
N VAL A 13 2.61 -3.16 0.79
CA VAL A 13 2.83 -2.24 1.90
C VAL A 13 1.53 -1.92 2.62
N GLY A 14 1.59 -1.75 3.93
CA GLY A 14 0.46 -1.25 4.72
C GLY A 14 0.45 0.26 4.82
N TRP A 15 -0.73 0.84 5.08
CA TRP A 15 -0.94 2.29 5.15
C TRP A 15 0.02 3.02 6.10
N TRP A 16 0.47 2.36 7.18
CA TRP A 16 1.37 2.91 8.19
C TRP A 16 2.77 3.23 7.63
N ILE A 17 3.11 2.77 6.42
CA ILE A 17 4.37 3.11 5.75
C ILE A 17 4.56 4.62 5.59
N ALA A 18 3.46 5.38 5.41
CA ALA A 18 3.50 6.83 5.28
C ALA A 18 3.86 7.55 6.59
N SER A 19 3.78 6.87 7.74
CA SER A 19 4.19 7.40 9.04
C SER A 19 5.69 7.23 9.32
N GLY A 20 6.45 6.63 8.40
CA GLY A 20 7.91 6.49 8.52
C GLY A 20 8.33 5.68 9.74
N ASP A 21 9.17 6.26 10.60
CA ASP A 21 9.76 5.58 11.76
C ASP A 21 8.84 5.54 12.98
N ASN A 22 7.77 6.36 13.01
CA ASN A 22 6.87 6.49 14.16
C ASN A 22 5.39 6.27 13.79
N PRO A 23 5.02 5.07 13.29
CA PRO A 23 3.62 4.76 13.06
C PRO A 23 2.83 4.58 14.36
N PRO A 24 1.49 4.67 14.32
CA PRO A 24 0.66 4.37 15.46
C PRO A 24 0.77 2.89 15.85
N ARG A 25 0.70 2.61 17.16
CA ARG A 25 0.65 1.23 17.67
C ARG A 25 -0.59 0.50 17.11
N PRO A 26 -0.50 -0.81 16.82
CA PRO A 26 0.63 -1.71 17.10
C PRO A 26 1.71 -1.77 16.00
N PHE A 27 1.60 -0.93 14.96
CA PHE A 27 2.53 -0.96 13.83
C PHE A 27 3.93 -0.46 14.22
N VAL A 28 4.94 -0.92 13.47
CA VAL A 28 6.35 -0.57 13.67
C VAL A 28 6.92 0.09 12.42
N GLY A 29 7.81 1.06 12.62
CA GLY A 29 8.41 1.85 11.56
C GLY A 29 9.55 1.13 10.81
N GLY A 30 10.13 1.82 9.84
CA GLY A 30 11.31 1.38 9.10
C GLY A 30 11.06 0.67 7.77
N SER A 31 9.82 0.23 7.49
CA SER A 31 9.48 -0.43 6.22
C SER A 31 9.71 0.46 4.99
N LEU A 32 9.52 1.78 5.13
CA LEU A 32 9.77 2.75 4.06
C LEU A 32 11.22 2.70 3.54
N GLN A 33 12.19 2.55 4.45
CA GLN A 33 13.61 2.48 4.09
C GLN A 33 13.92 1.21 3.26
N PHE A 34 13.19 0.12 3.49
CA PHE A 34 13.32 -1.09 2.70
C PHE A 34 12.62 -0.98 1.34
N LEU A 35 11.50 -0.24 1.27
CA LEU A 35 10.88 0.08 -0.01
C LEU A 35 11.82 0.93 -0.88
N ASP A 36 12.50 1.92 -0.30
CA ASP A 36 13.53 2.71 -1.00
C ASP A 36 14.67 1.84 -1.55
N LYS A 37 15.12 0.86 -0.75
CA LYS A 37 16.11 -0.13 -1.21
C LYS A 37 15.56 -0.99 -2.34
N ALA A 38 14.29 -1.41 -2.28
CA ALA A 38 13.66 -2.16 -3.36
C ALA A 38 13.67 -1.38 -4.69
N PHE A 39 13.37 -0.08 -4.66
CA PHE A 39 13.49 0.79 -5.84
C PHE A 39 14.94 0.93 -6.32
N SER A 40 15.88 1.10 -5.39
CA SER A 40 17.32 1.17 -5.71
C SER A 40 17.81 -0.11 -6.39
N TRP A 41 17.37 -1.27 -5.91
CA TRP A 41 17.66 -2.57 -6.54
C TRP A 41 16.94 -2.72 -7.89
N GLY A 42 15.70 -2.24 -7.99
CA GLY A 42 14.94 -2.22 -9.23
C GLY A 42 15.70 -1.50 -10.35
N GLN A 43 16.20 -0.30 -10.07
CA GLN A 43 17.02 0.45 -11.02
C GLN A 43 18.34 -0.25 -11.34
N LYS A 44 19.04 -0.76 -10.32
CA LYS A 44 20.34 -1.44 -10.50
C LYS A 44 20.26 -2.70 -11.36
N TYR A 45 19.18 -3.48 -11.21
CA TYR A 45 19.05 -4.79 -11.84
C TYR A 45 18.02 -4.81 -12.98
N ASN A 46 17.52 -3.64 -13.39
CA ASN A 46 16.47 -3.51 -14.41
C ASN A 46 15.22 -4.37 -14.07
N ILE A 47 14.77 -4.27 -12.81
CA ILE A 47 13.54 -4.90 -12.31
C ILE A 47 12.52 -3.79 -12.04
N SER A 48 11.37 -3.91 -12.68
CA SER A 48 10.22 -3.04 -12.44
C SER A 48 9.57 -3.30 -11.08
N VAL A 49 9.09 -2.26 -10.41
CA VAL A 49 8.44 -2.32 -9.10
C VAL A 49 6.98 -1.90 -9.22
N ILE A 50 6.07 -2.77 -8.79
CA ILE A 50 4.65 -2.48 -8.58
C ILE A 50 4.46 -2.32 -7.07
N VAL A 51 4.14 -1.12 -6.61
CA VAL A 51 3.81 -0.90 -5.19
C VAL A 51 2.32 -1.14 -5.01
N THR A 52 1.94 -1.96 -4.03
CA THR A 52 0.53 -2.24 -3.74
C THR A 52 0.18 -1.83 -2.32
N LEU A 53 -0.86 -1.01 -2.17
CA LEU A 53 -1.43 -0.73 -0.87
C LEU A 53 -2.24 -1.94 -0.42
N HIS A 54 -1.58 -2.81 0.34
CA HIS A 54 -2.07 -4.14 0.69
C HIS A 54 -2.97 -4.13 1.92
N ALA A 55 -2.81 -3.14 2.80
CA ALA A 55 -3.63 -2.92 3.99
C ALA A 55 -4.02 -1.45 4.11
N ALA A 56 -5.32 -1.16 4.08
CA ALA A 56 -5.85 0.18 4.30
C ALA A 56 -6.27 0.40 5.77
N PRO A 57 -6.39 1.67 6.23
CA PRO A 57 -6.91 1.97 7.57
C PRO A 57 -8.30 1.37 7.76
N GLY A 58 -8.51 0.68 8.89
CA GLY A 58 -9.75 -0.01 9.18
C GLY A 58 -9.97 -1.34 8.46
N SER A 59 -9.02 -1.79 7.62
CA SER A 59 -9.12 -3.03 6.84
C SER A 59 -10.20 -3.04 5.76
N GLN A 60 -9.78 -3.28 4.52
CA GLN A 60 -10.67 -3.34 3.33
C GLN A 60 -11.30 -4.71 3.08
N ASN A 61 -10.92 -5.72 3.87
CA ASN A 61 -11.45 -7.08 3.82
C ASN A 61 -11.24 -7.76 5.20
N PRO A 62 -11.84 -8.94 5.47
CA PRO A 62 -11.73 -9.60 6.77
C PRO A 62 -10.48 -10.48 6.92
N TYR A 63 -9.55 -10.45 5.97
CA TYR A 63 -8.40 -11.36 5.93
C TYR A 63 -7.18 -10.75 6.64
N GLU A 64 -6.36 -11.57 7.28
CA GLU A 64 -5.22 -11.12 8.08
C GLU A 64 -4.21 -10.27 7.29
N HIS A 65 -4.10 -10.48 5.99
CA HIS A 65 -3.17 -9.75 5.14
C HIS A 65 -3.50 -8.25 4.96
N SER A 66 -4.73 -7.82 5.30
CA SER A 66 -5.13 -6.41 5.33
C SER A 66 -4.96 -5.77 6.71
N ALA A 67 -4.30 -6.48 7.63
CA ALA A 67 -3.99 -6.05 9.00
C ALA A 67 -5.22 -5.77 9.87
N THR A 68 -6.36 -6.42 9.58
CA THR A 68 -7.47 -6.50 10.53
C THR A 68 -7.03 -7.14 11.85
N ARG A 69 -7.61 -6.67 12.96
CA ARG A 69 -7.32 -7.20 14.30
C ARG A 69 -8.08 -8.49 14.59
N ASP A 70 -9.32 -8.57 14.14
CA ASP A 70 -10.31 -9.59 14.53
C ASP A 70 -11.24 -10.01 13.38
N GLY A 71 -10.87 -9.66 12.14
CA GLY A 71 -11.71 -9.89 10.96
C GLY A 71 -12.69 -8.74 10.68
N SER A 72 -12.67 -7.66 11.48
CA SER A 72 -13.44 -6.47 11.15
C SER A 72 -13.01 -5.86 9.82
N GLN A 73 -14.00 -5.36 9.09
CA GLN A 73 -13.84 -4.62 7.84
C GLN A 73 -14.51 -3.25 8.04
N GLU A 74 -13.70 -2.25 8.34
CA GLU A 74 -14.12 -0.89 8.71
C GLU A 74 -13.71 0.16 7.68
N TRP A 75 -12.91 -0.22 6.68
CA TRP A 75 -12.62 0.64 5.54
C TRP A 75 -13.90 0.91 4.75
N GLY A 76 -14.21 2.18 4.50
CA GLY A 76 -15.48 2.63 3.90
C GLY A 76 -16.53 3.08 4.92
N ASN A 77 -16.45 2.66 6.19
CA ASN A 77 -17.42 3.09 7.21
C ASN A 77 -17.28 4.57 7.59
N THR A 78 -16.13 5.18 7.32
CA THR A 78 -15.87 6.61 7.58
C THR A 78 -15.07 7.23 6.45
N ASP A 79 -15.35 8.50 6.15
CA ASP A 79 -14.56 9.31 5.21
C ASP A 79 -13.10 9.44 5.64
N ALA A 80 -12.82 9.35 6.95
CA ALA A 80 -11.47 9.42 7.48
C ALA A 80 -10.58 8.27 7.00
N ASN A 81 -11.10 7.02 6.99
CA ASN A 81 -10.35 5.87 6.48
C ASN A 81 -10.05 6.01 4.99
N ILE A 82 -11.01 6.53 4.21
CA ILE A 82 -10.84 6.79 2.77
C ILE A 82 -9.83 7.91 2.53
N ALA A 83 -9.97 9.05 3.21
CA ALA A 83 -9.06 10.18 3.10
C ALA A 83 -7.63 9.78 3.45
N GLN A 84 -7.43 9.01 4.52
CA GLN A 84 -6.12 8.52 4.91
C GLN A 84 -5.54 7.53 3.87
N THR A 85 -6.38 6.66 3.29
CA THR A 85 -5.97 5.77 2.18
C THR A 85 -5.44 6.58 1.01
N VAL A 86 -6.17 7.63 0.59
CA VAL A 86 -5.78 8.53 -0.51
C VAL A 86 -4.47 9.27 -0.17
N GLN A 87 -4.31 9.75 1.06
CA GLN A 87 -3.06 10.41 1.49
C GLN A 87 -1.84 9.49 1.39
N VAL A 88 -2.00 8.21 1.71
CA VAL A 88 -0.91 7.21 1.57
C VAL A 88 -0.57 6.98 0.11
N ILE A 89 -1.58 6.85 -0.76
CA ILE A 89 -1.38 6.71 -2.21
C ILE A 89 -0.62 7.91 -2.77
N ASP A 90 -1.05 9.13 -2.41
CA ASP A 90 -0.40 10.38 -2.79
C ASP A 90 1.06 10.43 -2.31
N PHE A 91 1.31 10.00 -1.08
CA PHE A 91 2.66 9.92 -0.52
C PHE A 91 3.57 8.99 -1.34
N LEU A 92 3.09 7.78 -1.65
CA LEU A 92 3.85 6.80 -2.44
C LEU A 92 4.07 7.29 -3.87
N ALA A 93 3.03 7.84 -4.51
CA ALA A 93 3.10 8.40 -5.85
C ALA A 93 4.12 9.54 -5.93
N LYS A 94 4.04 10.53 -5.02
CA LYS A 94 5.00 11.65 -4.98
C LYS A 94 6.42 11.19 -4.72
N ARG A 95 6.62 10.23 -3.81
CA ARG A 95 7.96 9.72 -3.45
C ARG A 95 8.67 9.03 -4.61
N TYR A 96 7.94 8.23 -5.40
CA TYR A 96 8.53 7.41 -6.46
C TYR A 96 8.27 7.91 -7.88
N ALA A 97 7.59 9.06 -8.05
CA ALA A 97 7.19 9.62 -9.35
C ALA A 97 8.32 9.70 -10.39
N ASN A 98 9.54 10.04 -9.96
CA ASN A 98 10.70 10.19 -10.84
C ASN A 98 11.60 8.94 -10.86
N ASN A 99 11.24 7.86 -10.17
CA ASN A 99 12.02 6.64 -10.15
C ASN A 99 11.67 5.78 -11.37
N THR A 100 12.66 5.55 -12.25
CA THR A 100 12.48 4.78 -13.49
C THR A 100 12.11 3.30 -13.27
N ALA A 101 12.32 2.76 -12.06
CA ALA A 101 11.86 1.42 -11.73
C ALA A 101 10.37 1.36 -11.34
N LEU A 102 9.68 2.49 -11.15
CA LEU A 102 8.25 2.48 -10.88
C LEU A 102 7.48 2.05 -12.13
N LEU A 103 6.80 0.91 -12.04
CA LEU A 103 5.94 0.40 -13.11
C LEU A 103 4.47 0.76 -12.88
N ALA A 104 3.99 0.59 -11.64
CA ALA A 104 2.60 0.88 -11.29
C ALA A 104 2.42 1.04 -9.78
N ILE A 105 1.29 1.66 -9.41
CA ILE A 105 0.77 1.66 -8.05
C ILE A 105 -0.61 0.99 -8.09
N GLU A 106 -0.76 -0.11 -7.36
CA GLU A 106 -2.04 -0.76 -7.12
C GLU A 106 -2.70 -0.09 -5.91
N LEU A 107 -3.82 0.59 -6.15
CA LEU A 107 -4.42 1.52 -5.20
C LEU A 107 -4.95 0.84 -3.94
N LEU A 108 -5.44 -0.40 -4.07
CA LEU A 108 -5.98 -1.15 -2.94
C LEU A 108 -6.05 -2.64 -3.28
N ASN A 109 -5.45 -3.49 -2.45
CA ASN A 109 -5.51 -4.94 -2.60
C ASN A 109 -6.86 -5.51 -2.13
N GLU A 110 -7.52 -6.31 -2.96
CA GLU A 110 -8.67 -7.17 -2.60
C GLU A 110 -9.75 -6.53 -1.70
N PRO A 111 -10.30 -5.34 -2.01
CA PRO A 111 -11.44 -4.82 -1.27
C PRO A 111 -12.64 -5.76 -1.41
N LEU A 112 -13.28 -6.14 -0.29
CA LEU A 112 -14.42 -7.07 -0.30
C LEU A 112 -15.74 -6.31 -0.29
N ALA A 113 -16.54 -6.45 -1.35
CA ALA A 113 -17.92 -5.94 -1.39
C ALA A 113 -18.93 -7.03 -0.93
N PRO A 114 -20.03 -6.66 -0.24
CA PRO A 114 -20.49 -5.30 0.08
C PRO A 114 -19.89 -4.71 1.37
N GLY A 115 -18.98 -5.40 2.06
CA GLY A 115 -18.40 -4.93 3.34
C GLY A 115 -17.69 -3.58 3.25
N ALA A 116 -17.12 -3.25 2.10
CA ALA A 116 -16.54 -1.96 1.79
C ALA A 116 -17.63 -1.05 1.21
N ASN A 117 -18.48 -0.51 2.08
CA ASN A 117 -19.60 0.31 1.66
C ASN A 117 -19.14 1.77 1.47
N LEU A 118 -18.95 2.17 0.22
CA LEU A 118 -18.76 3.56 -0.14
C LEU A 118 -20.13 4.15 -0.44
N SER A 119 -20.65 5.02 0.42
CA SER A 119 -21.72 5.92 -0.04
C SER A 119 -21.11 6.78 -1.13
N ALA A 120 -21.50 6.55 -2.38
CA ALA A 120 -21.12 7.40 -3.50
C ALA A 120 -21.80 8.76 -3.33
N SER A 121 -21.29 9.58 -2.41
CA SER A 121 -21.62 11.00 -2.34
C SER A 121 -20.85 11.66 -3.47
N VAL A 122 -21.40 11.53 -4.67
CA VAL A 122 -21.06 12.41 -5.78
C VAL A 122 -21.68 13.76 -5.43
N THR A 123 -20.88 14.67 -4.89
CA THR A 123 -21.18 16.10 -4.83
C THR A 123 -20.23 16.85 -5.75
#